data_AF-A0A2I1CB66-F1
#
_entry.id   AF-A0A2I1CB66-F1
#
_cell.length_a   1.000
_cell.length_b   1.000
_cell.length_c   1.000
_cell.angle_alpha   90.00
_cell.angle_beta   90.00
_cell.angle_gamma   90.00
#
_symmetry.space_group_name_H-M   'P 1'
#
loop_
_entity.id
_entity.type
_entity.pdbx_description
1 polymer ?
#
loop_
_entity_poly.entity_id
_entity_poly.type
_entity_poly.pdbx_seq_one_letter_code
_entity_poly.pdbx_strand_id
1 'polypeptide(L)'
;RLPSLCLGQPPAMQEAAGNVTCNYLDSFEEMEAWTLYYDPAFPIFGTTVPVYHGRPSHAISTFEALLQLCKIAAQIIDAFYALNSVTSSDKRLLQTRQDILTQLKQWDQDLSARLRFDPNTDTTPPPHQMTLHTTYWTLVILVEQAFLNRGHFRFTLDPPVEDELRQNCIRAALNIWKLVDAYRKAFTLRRAHYGISYATYCAVLVMLQ
;
A
#
# COMPACT_ATOMS: atom_id res chain seq x y z
N ARG A 1 -13.66 12.21 2.08
CA ARG A 1 -12.75 12.41 3.24
C ARG A 1 -11.64 13.45 2.98
N LEU A 2 -11.79 14.35 2.00
CA LEU A 2 -10.92 15.52 1.81
C LEU A 2 -11.32 16.76 2.66
N PRO A 3 -12.61 17.00 3.00
CA PRO A 3 -12.99 18.20 3.75
C PRO A 3 -12.45 18.25 5.18
N SER A 4 -12.24 17.09 5.81
CA SER A 4 -11.77 16.99 7.20
C SER A 4 -10.34 17.52 7.37
N LEU A 5 -9.50 17.37 6.35
CA LEU A 5 -8.11 17.83 6.35
C LEU A 5 -8.02 19.36 6.38
N CYS A 6 -8.98 20.04 5.75
CA CYS A 6 -9.03 21.50 5.68
C CYS A 6 -9.43 22.18 6.99
N LEU A 7 -9.98 21.42 7.96
CA LEU A 7 -10.51 21.96 9.22
C LEU A 7 -9.63 21.64 10.43
N GLY A 8 -8.44 21.07 10.24
CA GLY A 8 -7.50 20.78 11.33
C GLY A 8 -8.02 19.74 12.34
N GLN A 9 -9.08 19.01 12.01
CA GLN A 9 -9.55 17.91 12.85
C GLN A 9 -8.68 16.67 12.59
N PRO A 10 -8.29 15.93 13.64
CA PRO A 10 -7.53 14.70 13.46
C PRO A 10 -8.34 13.76 12.53
N PRO A 11 -7.76 13.32 11.40
CA PRO A 11 -8.49 12.56 10.38
C PRO A 11 -8.82 11.13 10.82
N ALA A 12 -8.31 10.70 11.97
CA ALA A 12 -8.49 9.39 12.54
C ALA A 12 -9.21 9.49 13.90
N MET A 13 -10.38 8.85 13.99
CA MET A 13 -10.97 8.54 15.29
C MET A 13 -10.06 7.51 15.96
N GLN A 14 -9.53 7.86 17.13
CA GLN A 14 -8.68 6.98 17.91
C GLN A 14 -9.49 5.72 18.27
N GLU A 15 -8.94 4.51 18.04
CA GLU A 15 -9.68 3.25 18.29
C GLU A 15 -10.24 3.16 19.73
N ALA A 16 -9.60 3.84 20.68
CA ALA A 16 -10.06 3.95 22.06
C ALA A 16 -11.41 4.69 22.25
N ALA A 17 -11.92 5.38 21.23
CA ALA A 17 -13.13 6.20 21.33
C ALA A 17 -14.42 5.46 20.94
N GLY A 18 -14.36 4.21 20.45
CA GLY A 18 -15.57 3.48 20.04
C GLY A 18 -15.44 1.96 20.05
N ASN A 19 -16.29 1.30 20.84
CA ASN A 19 -16.49 -0.16 20.81
C ASN A 19 -17.41 -0.56 19.64
N VAL A 20 -17.06 -0.20 18.41
CA VAL A 20 -17.84 -0.60 17.23
C VAL A 20 -17.33 -1.97 16.77
N THR A 21 -18.21 -2.97 16.77
CA THR A 21 -17.92 -4.28 16.20
C THR A 21 -17.72 -4.15 14.68
N CYS A 22 -16.60 -4.65 14.15
CA CYS A 22 -16.34 -4.73 12.71
C CYS A 22 -17.15 -5.88 12.07
N ASN A 23 -18.47 -5.90 12.26
CA ASN A 23 -19.36 -6.84 11.58
C ASN A 23 -19.97 -6.14 10.36
N TYR A 24 -19.54 -6.53 9.17
CA TYR A 24 -20.15 -6.07 7.92
C TYR A 24 -21.45 -6.84 7.70
N LEU A 25 -22.58 -6.13 7.85
CA LEU A 25 -23.92 -6.72 7.71
C LEU A 25 -24.41 -6.76 6.25
N ASP A 26 -23.72 -6.06 5.36
CA ASP A 26 -23.98 -6.08 3.92
C ASP A 26 -22.83 -6.81 3.22
N SER A 27 -23.14 -7.87 2.48
CA SER A 27 -22.19 -8.65 1.67
C SER A 27 -22.47 -8.58 0.17
N PHE A 28 -23.40 -7.70 -0.25
CA PHE A 28 -23.93 -7.65 -1.60
C PHE A 28 -22.84 -7.48 -2.66
N GLU A 29 -21.85 -6.62 -2.41
CA GLU A 29 -20.78 -6.28 -3.37
C GLU A 29 -19.62 -7.31 -3.38
N GLU A 30 -19.59 -8.29 -2.48
CA GLU A 30 -18.45 -9.20 -2.34
C GLU A 30 -18.23 -10.08 -3.59
N MET A 31 -19.33 -10.55 -4.19
CA MET A 31 -19.28 -11.41 -5.37
C MET A 31 -19.76 -10.70 -6.65
N GLU A 32 -20.05 -9.40 -6.58
CA GLU A 32 -20.46 -8.61 -7.73
C GLU A 32 -19.35 -8.59 -8.79
N ALA A 33 -19.73 -8.73 -10.06
CA ALA A 33 -18.78 -8.69 -11.16
C ALA A 33 -18.28 -7.27 -11.40
N TRP A 34 -17.02 -7.02 -11.06
CA TRP A 34 -16.32 -5.79 -11.39
C TRP A 34 -15.88 -5.80 -12.86
N THR A 35 -16.28 -4.78 -13.62
CA THR A 35 -15.88 -4.57 -15.02
C THR A 35 -15.44 -3.13 -15.23
N LEU A 36 -14.64 -2.90 -16.28
CA LEU A 36 -14.27 -1.55 -16.68
C LEU A 36 -15.50 -0.76 -17.12
N TYR A 37 -15.60 0.48 -16.63
CA TYR A 37 -16.62 1.40 -17.12
C TYR A 37 -16.25 1.92 -18.51
N TYR A 38 -17.11 1.65 -19.48
CA TYR A 38 -17.02 2.20 -20.83
C TYR A 38 -18.02 3.34 -20.97
N ASP A 39 -17.50 4.55 -21.21
CA ASP A 39 -18.33 5.73 -21.43
C ASP A 39 -18.80 5.76 -22.91
N PRO A 40 -20.09 5.59 -23.20
CA PRO A 40 -20.60 5.61 -24.56
C PRO A 40 -20.52 7.00 -25.21
N ALA A 41 -20.46 8.08 -24.43
CA ALA A 41 -20.36 9.45 -24.94
C ALA A 41 -18.92 9.85 -25.31
N PHE A 42 -17.91 9.15 -24.78
CA PHE A 42 -16.51 9.36 -25.06
C PHE A 42 -15.83 8.06 -25.50
N PRO A 43 -16.15 7.53 -26.70
CA PRO A 43 -15.47 6.38 -27.24
C PRO A 43 -13.97 6.66 -27.30
N ILE A 44 -13.17 5.73 -26.75
CA ILE A 44 -11.72 5.85 -26.69
C ILE A 44 -11.18 5.68 -28.12
N PHE A 45 -11.08 6.78 -28.87
CA PHE A 45 -10.51 6.78 -30.21
C PHE A 45 -9.00 6.51 -30.14
N GLY A 46 -8.53 5.54 -30.93
CA GLY A 46 -7.10 5.34 -31.23
C GLY A 46 -6.28 4.52 -30.24
N THR A 47 -6.87 4.00 -29.16
CA THR A 47 -6.22 2.98 -28.30
C THR A 47 -7.13 1.77 -28.20
N THR A 48 -6.63 0.61 -28.64
CA THR A 48 -7.29 -0.68 -28.39
C THR A 48 -7.34 -0.89 -26.88
N VAL A 49 -8.46 -0.53 -26.26
CA VAL A 49 -8.65 -0.78 -24.82
C VAL A 49 -8.59 -2.30 -24.63
N PRO A 50 -7.73 -2.81 -23.74
CA PRO A 50 -7.68 -4.24 -23.46
C PRO A 50 -9.08 -4.71 -23.05
N VAL A 51 -9.58 -5.79 -23.67
CA VAL A 51 -10.83 -6.40 -23.25
C VAL A 51 -10.60 -7.02 -21.88
N TYR A 52 -11.03 -6.32 -20.83
CA TYR A 52 -10.93 -6.81 -19.46
C TYR A 52 -12.14 -7.67 -19.12
N HIS A 53 -11.90 -8.94 -18.79
CA HIS A 53 -12.95 -9.86 -18.36
C HIS A 53 -13.40 -9.52 -16.93
N GLY A 54 -14.72 -9.45 -16.72
CA GLY A 54 -15.27 -9.17 -15.40
C GLY A 54 -14.86 -10.22 -14.37
N ARG A 55 -14.55 -9.77 -13.15
CA ARG A 55 -14.12 -10.64 -12.04
C ARG A 55 -14.87 -10.26 -10.76
N PRO A 56 -15.04 -11.18 -9.80
CA PRO A 56 -15.63 -10.84 -8.51
C PRO A 56 -14.87 -9.68 -7.84
N SER A 57 -15.61 -8.71 -7.34
CA SER A 57 -15.06 -7.49 -6.75
C SER A 57 -14.34 -7.79 -5.43
N HIS A 58 -14.81 -8.74 -4.62
CA HIS A 58 -14.31 -8.98 -3.27
C HIS A 58 -14.18 -7.68 -2.46
N ALA A 59 -15.16 -6.78 -2.60
CA ALA A 59 -15.07 -5.41 -2.11
C ALA A 59 -14.84 -5.37 -0.59
N ILE A 60 -15.50 -6.24 0.15
CA ILE A 60 -15.45 -6.27 1.62
C ILE A 60 -14.16 -6.92 2.07
N SER A 61 -13.84 -8.10 1.53
CA SER A 61 -12.58 -8.78 1.84
C SER A 61 -11.38 -7.87 1.54
N THR A 62 -11.43 -7.14 0.43
CA THR A 62 -10.39 -6.16 0.05
C THR A 62 -10.35 -5.00 1.04
N PHE A 63 -11.50 -4.46 1.41
CA PHE A 63 -11.58 -3.35 2.36
C PHE A 63 -11.04 -3.75 3.75
N GLU A 64 -11.40 -4.92 4.26
CA GLU A 64 -10.87 -5.48 5.51
C GLU A 64 -9.35 -5.62 5.48
N ALA A 65 -8.81 -6.21 4.41
CA ALA A 65 -7.38 -6.35 4.22
C ALA A 65 -6.67 -4.99 4.15
N LEU A 66 -7.29 -4.01 3.48
CA LEU A 66 -6.76 -2.64 3.40
C LEU A 66 -6.79 -1.94 4.76
N LEU A 67 -7.83 -2.15 5.56
CA LEU A 67 -7.90 -1.59 6.91
C LEU A 67 -6.78 -2.12 7.81
N GLN A 68 -6.43 -3.40 7.70
CA GLN A 68 -5.29 -3.96 8.42
C GLN A 68 -3.98 -3.26 8.03
N LEU A 69 -3.74 -3.03 6.73
CA LEU A 69 -2.59 -2.25 6.26
C LEU A 69 -2.63 -0.80 6.78
N CYS A 70 -3.80 -0.15 6.81
CA CYS A 70 -3.95 1.20 7.37
C CYS A 70 -3.57 1.28 8.85
N LYS A 71 -3.89 0.25 9.64
CA LYS A 71 -3.45 0.17 11.05
C LYS A 71 -1.94 0.07 11.17
N ILE A 72 -1.31 -0.76 10.34
CA ILE A 72 0.15 -0.87 10.28
C ILE A 72 0.77 0.45 9.82
N ALA A 73 0.18 1.13 8.83
CA ALA A 73 0.62 2.43 8.34
C ALA A 73 0.58 3.50 9.44
N ALA A 74 -0.47 3.52 10.27
CA ALA A 74 -0.55 4.42 11.42
C ALA A 74 0.59 4.15 12.42
N GLN A 75 0.87 2.87 12.73
CA GLN A 75 2.00 2.50 13.58
C GLN A 75 3.36 2.98 13.00
N ILE A 76 3.56 2.85 11.68
CA ILE A 76 4.77 3.33 10.99
C ILE A 76 4.92 4.85 11.15
N ILE A 77 3.84 5.59 10.90
CA ILE A 77 3.84 7.05 11.00
C ILE A 77 4.16 7.47 12.44
N ASP A 78 3.49 6.88 13.43
CA ASP A 78 3.69 7.21 14.84
C ASP A 78 5.10 6.82 15.33
N ALA A 79 5.64 5.70 14.87
CA ALA A 79 6.94 5.18 15.30
C ALA A 79 8.11 5.96 14.69
N PHE A 80 8.05 6.30 13.41
CA PHE A 80 9.20 6.82 12.67
C PHE A 80 9.03 8.28 12.25
N TYR A 81 7.84 8.68 11.81
CA TYR A 81 7.62 9.98 11.16
C TYR A 81 6.98 11.05 12.07
N ALA A 82 6.49 10.69 13.26
CA ALA A 82 6.00 11.64 14.24
C ALA A 82 7.14 12.41 14.93
N LEU A 83 6.89 13.65 15.35
CA LEU A 83 7.91 14.53 15.98
C LEU A 83 8.61 13.91 17.21
N ASN A 84 7.94 12.98 17.90
CA ASN A 84 8.46 12.35 19.12
C ASN A 84 9.42 11.18 18.85
N SER A 85 9.47 10.67 17.61
CA SER A 85 10.29 9.50 17.23
C SER A 85 11.79 9.73 17.48
N VAL A 86 12.25 10.98 17.32
CA VAL A 86 13.63 11.44 17.50
C VAL A 86 14.17 11.21 18.93
N THR A 87 13.30 11.03 19.92
CA THR A 87 13.69 10.83 21.33
C THR A 87 13.81 9.36 21.73
N SER A 88 13.40 8.42 20.86
CA SER A 88 13.49 6.99 21.14
C SER A 88 14.91 6.47 21.04
N SER A 89 15.27 5.49 21.87
CA SER A 89 16.58 4.85 21.80
C SER A 89 16.74 4.03 20.52
N ASP A 90 17.96 3.99 19.97
CA ASP A 90 18.29 3.31 18.71
C ASP A 90 17.85 1.83 18.72
N LYS A 91 18.12 1.13 19.83
CA LYS A 91 17.70 -0.27 20.02
C LYS A 91 16.18 -0.44 19.92
N ARG A 92 15.41 0.50 20.46
CA ARG A 92 13.94 0.47 20.41
C ARG A 92 13.46 0.70 18.99
N LEU A 93 14.02 1.67 18.27
CA LEU A 93 13.67 1.96 16.88
C LEU A 93 13.93 0.75 15.97
N LEU A 94 15.09 0.10 16.10
CA LEU A 94 15.44 -1.09 15.34
C LEU A 94 14.53 -2.28 15.68
N GLN A 95 14.17 -2.46 16.95
CA GLN A 95 13.19 -3.49 17.35
C GLN A 95 11.82 -3.21 16.75
N THR A 96 11.32 -1.97 16.85
CA THR A 96 10.03 -1.57 16.27
C THR A 96 10.01 -1.75 14.76
N ARG A 97 11.12 -1.47 14.06
CA ARG A 97 11.28 -1.80 12.63
C ARG A 97 11.07 -3.29 12.39
N GLN A 98 11.76 -4.14 13.13
CA GLN A 98 11.66 -5.59 12.96
C GLN A 98 10.24 -6.11 13.25
N ASP A 99 9.59 -5.58 14.28
CA ASP A 99 8.23 -5.95 14.65
C ASP A 99 7.24 -5.57 13.55
N ILE A 100 7.34 -4.36 12.99
CA ILE A 100 6.47 -3.90 11.90
C ILE A 100 6.70 -4.72 10.61
N LEU A 101 7.96 -4.99 10.24
CA LEU A 101 8.25 -5.82 9.06
C LEU A 101 7.73 -7.24 9.23
N THR A 102 7.77 -7.77 10.45
CA THR A 102 7.19 -9.08 10.78
C THR A 102 5.66 -9.05 10.67
N GLN A 103 5.00 -8.01 11.19
CA GLN A 103 3.55 -7.83 11.04
C GLN A 103 3.12 -7.72 9.57
N LEU A 104 3.86 -6.96 8.75
CA LEU A 104 3.61 -6.88 7.31
C LEU A 104 3.73 -8.26 6.66
N LYS A 105 4.82 -8.99 6.93
CA LYS A 105 5.00 -10.34 6.39
C LYS A 105 3.88 -11.30 6.82
N GLN A 106 3.45 -11.23 8.07
CA GLN A 106 2.33 -12.04 8.57
C GLN A 106 1.03 -11.68 7.85
N TRP A 107 0.75 -10.39 7.64
CA TRP A 107 -0.41 -9.94 6.88
C TRP A 107 -0.43 -10.52 5.45
N ASP A 108 0.71 -10.52 4.76
CA ASP A 108 0.83 -11.09 3.40
C ASP A 108 0.59 -12.61 3.40
N GLN A 109 1.08 -13.31 4.43
CA GLN A 109 0.87 -14.75 4.60
C GLN A 109 -0.59 -15.11 4.92
N ASP A 110 -1.26 -14.29 5.72
CA ASP A 110 -2.66 -14.49 6.12
C ASP A 110 -3.66 -14.03 5.05
N LEU A 111 -3.18 -13.34 4.01
CA LEU A 111 -4.03 -12.85 2.93
C LEU A 111 -4.74 -14.03 2.23
N SER A 112 -6.06 -13.92 2.14
CA SER A 112 -6.94 -14.86 1.43
C SER A 112 -6.42 -15.18 0.03
N ALA A 113 -6.46 -16.46 -0.35
CA ALA A 113 -6.06 -16.91 -1.68
C ALA A 113 -6.79 -16.20 -2.83
N ARG A 114 -8.00 -15.67 -2.59
CA ARG A 114 -8.79 -14.93 -3.60
C ARG A 114 -8.27 -13.50 -3.83
N LEU A 115 -7.53 -12.94 -2.88
CA LEU A 115 -6.96 -11.59 -2.94
C LEU A 115 -5.46 -11.59 -3.27
N ARG A 116 -4.82 -12.77 -3.25
CA ARG A 116 -3.43 -12.93 -3.68
C ARG A 116 -3.30 -12.68 -5.17
N PHE A 117 -2.21 -12.02 -5.54
CA PHE A 117 -1.93 -11.66 -6.92
C PHE A 117 -0.43 -11.64 -7.18
N ASP A 118 0.03 -12.49 -8.08
CA ASP A 118 1.38 -12.45 -8.65
C ASP A 118 1.33 -11.79 -10.04
N PRO A 119 1.94 -10.60 -10.22
CA PRO A 119 1.91 -9.88 -11.50
C PRO A 119 2.63 -10.60 -12.65
N ASN A 120 3.42 -11.65 -12.39
CA ASN A 120 4.14 -12.39 -13.42
C ASN A 120 3.32 -13.57 -13.99
N THR A 121 2.41 -14.14 -13.19
CA THR A 121 1.66 -15.36 -13.56
C THR A 121 0.17 -15.12 -13.68
N ASP A 122 -0.38 -14.21 -12.88
CA ASP A 122 -1.82 -14.09 -12.71
C ASP A 122 -2.40 -13.06 -13.66
N THR A 123 -3.67 -13.27 -14.01
CA THR A 123 -4.44 -12.23 -14.68
C THR A 123 -4.67 -11.07 -13.72
N THR A 124 -4.51 -9.85 -14.21
CA THR A 124 -4.62 -8.63 -13.38
C THR A 124 -6.00 -8.56 -12.72
N PRO A 125 -6.09 -8.36 -11.39
CA PRO A 125 -7.35 -8.22 -10.70
C PRO A 125 -7.88 -6.78 -10.78
N PRO A 126 -9.10 -6.51 -10.29
CA PRO A 126 -9.62 -5.16 -10.17
C PRO A 126 -8.65 -4.18 -9.45
N PRO A 127 -8.63 -2.89 -9.82
CA PRO A 127 -7.74 -1.88 -9.26
C PRO A 127 -7.71 -1.78 -7.73
N HIS A 128 -8.86 -1.95 -7.06
CA HIS A 128 -8.93 -1.89 -5.60
C HIS A 128 -8.24 -3.08 -4.94
N GLN A 129 -8.29 -4.27 -5.54
CA GLN A 129 -7.53 -5.43 -5.08
C GLN A 129 -6.02 -5.24 -5.28
N MET A 130 -5.61 -4.66 -6.42
CA MET A 130 -4.20 -4.33 -6.68
C MET A 130 -3.64 -3.32 -5.67
N THR A 131 -4.50 -2.42 -5.17
CA THR A 131 -4.11 -1.40 -4.20
C THR A 131 -3.56 -2.01 -2.91
N LEU A 132 -4.01 -3.22 -2.51
CA LEU A 132 -3.46 -3.95 -1.36
C LEU A 132 -1.96 -4.18 -1.52
N HIS A 133 -1.58 -4.76 -2.66
CA HIS A 133 -0.20 -5.14 -2.96
C HIS A 133 0.70 -3.91 -3.13
N THR A 134 0.23 -2.87 -3.81
CA THR A 134 1.00 -1.63 -3.92
C THR A 134 1.17 -0.93 -2.58
N THR A 135 0.14 -0.94 -1.73
CA THR A 135 0.20 -0.36 -0.38
C THR A 135 1.19 -1.13 0.48
N TYR A 136 1.14 -2.47 0.47
CA TYR A 136 2.08 -3.32 1.19
C TYR A 136 3.55 -2.95 0.90
N TRP A 137 3.94 -2.93 -0.38
CA TRP A 137 5.32 -2.61 -0.76
C TRP A 137 5.69 -1.15 -0.47
N THR A 138 4.72 -0.23 -0.55
CA THR A 138 4.93 1.16 -0.16
C THR A 138 5.22 1.28 1.34
N LEU A 139 4.50 0.54 2.20
CA LEU A 139 4.77 0.51 3.63
C LEU A 139 6.14 -0.07 3.95
N VAL A 140 6.58 -1.13 3.23
CA VAL A 140 7.95 -1.65 3.35
C VAL A 140 8.97 -0.57 3.02
N ILE A 141 8.80 0.17 1.92
CA ILE A 141 9.68 1.28 1.56
C ILE A 141 9.70 2.34 2.66
N LEU A 142 8.53 2.75 3.18
CA LEU A 142 8.45 3.76 4.24
C LEU A 142 9.16 3.34 5.53
N VAL A 143 9.08 2.07 5.92
CA VAL A 143 9.80 1.56 7.09
C VAL A 143 11.31 1.66 6.88
N GLU A 144 11.81 1.18 5.75
CA GLU A 144 13.25 1.11 5.49
C GLU A 144 13.85 2.51 5.22
N GLN A 145 13.13 3.37 4.49
CA GLN A 145 13.59 4.74 4.18
C GLN A 145 13.73 5.63 5.42
N ALA A 146 12.97 5.39 6.48
CA ALA A 146 13.12 6.13 7.74
C ALA A 146 14.56 6.03 8.27
N PHE A 147 15.20 4.87 8.09
CA PHE A 147 16.55 4.61 8.58
C PHE A 147 17.65 5.02 7.59
N LEU A 148 17.34 5.08 6.29
CA LEU A 148 18.28 5.53 5.24
C LEU A 148 18.37 7.07 5.13
N ASN A 149 17.32 7.78 5.54
CA ASN A 149 17.30 9.25 5.48
C ASN A 149 18.26 9.85 6.51
N ARG A 150 19.37 10.41 6.02
CA ARG A 150 20.40 11.04 6.86
C ARG A 150 19.78 12.14 7.72
N GLY A 151 19.99 12.05 9.04
CA GLY A 151 19.50 13.02 10.01
C GLY A 151 18.05 12.81 10.47
N HIS A 152 17.36 11.77 9.99
CA HIS A 152 16.05 11.40 10.52
C HIS A 152 16.15 10.87 11.96
N PHE A 153 17.20 10.08 12.21
CA PHE A 153 17.58 9.63 13.55
C PHE A 153 18.96 10.16 13.94
N ARG A 154 19.22 10.23 15.26
CA ARG A 154 20.47 10.78 15.82
C ARG A 154 21.64 9.79 15.84
N PHE A 155 21.47 8.60 15.27
CA PHE A 155 22.47 7.54 15.24
C PHE A 155 22.88 7.20 13.80
N THR A 156 24.04 6.55 13.67
CA THR A 156 24.56 6.07 12.39
C THR A 156 24.42 4.56 12.33
N LEU A 157 23.94 4.04 11.21
CA LEU A 157 23.86 2.60 10.98
C LEU A 157 25.23 2.06 10.60
N ASP A 158 25.48 0.81 10.96
CA ASP A 158 26.64 0.09 10.45
C ASP A 158 26.50 -0.07 8.92
N PRO A 159 27.58 0.09 8.13
CA PRO A 159 27.54 -0.05 6.67
C PRO A 159 26.85 -1.32 6.12
N PRO A 160 27.05 -2.54 6.69
CA PRO A 160 26.34 -3.72 6.20
C PRO A 160 24.83 -3.66 6.43
N VAL A 161 24.39 -3.02 7.52
CA VAL A 161 22.97 -2.85 7.82
C VAL A 161 22.37 -1.86 6.82
N GLU A 162 23.03 -0.72 6.58
CA GLU A 162 22.59 0.26 5.58
C GLU A 162 22.43 -0.37 4.18
N ASP A 163 23.34 -1.25 3.77
CA ASP A 163 23.25 -1.96 2.49
C ASP A 163 22.05 -2.92 2.44
N GLU A 164 21.79 -3.67 3.51
CA GLU A 164 20.61 -4.54 3.60
C GLU A 164 19.31 -3.74 3.44
N LEU A 165 19.20 -2.60 4.14
CA LEU A 165 18.03 -1.72 4.05
C LEU A 165 17.83 -1.19 2.62
N ARG A 166 18.92 -0.78 1.96
CA ARG A 166 18.89 -0.32 0.57
C ARG A 166 18.43 -1.43 -0.37
N GLN A 167 18.95 -2.65 -0.21
CA GLN A 167 18.54 -3.81 -1.01
C GLN A 167 17.06 -4.13 -0.80
N ASN A 168 16.55 -4.03 0.43
CA ASN A 168 15.12 -4.22 0.72
C ASN A 168 14.24 -3.18 0.03
N CYS A 169 14.62 -1.90 0.07
CA CYS A 169 13.96 -0.83 -0.66
C CYS A 169 13.93 -1.10 -2.17
N ILE A 170 15.07 -1.47 -2.77
CA ILE A 170 15.18 -1.77 -4.21
C ILE A 170 14.26 -2.93 -4.57
N ARG A 171 14.25 -4.01 -3.79
CA ARG A 171 13.35 -5.15 -3.98
C ARG A 171 11.89 -4.73 -3.94
N ALA A 172 11.50 -3.92 -2.96
CA ALA A 172 10.14 -3.41 -2.85
C ALA A 172 9.74 -2.54 -4.06
N ALA A 173 10.62 -1.64 -4.49
CA ALA A 173 10.41 -0.80 -5.66
C ALA A 173 10.28 -1.62 -6.96
N LEU A 174 11.05 -2.69 -7.14
CA LEU A 174 10.90 -3.62 -8.26
C LEU A 174 9.54 -4.33 -8.25
N ASN A 175 9.04 -4.74 -7.08
CA ASN A 175 7.72 -5.33 -6.97
C ASN A 175 6.60 -4.33 -7.28
N ILE A 176 6.72 -3.08 -6.83
CA ILE A 176 5.80 -2.01 -7.24
C ILE A 176 5.82 -1.84 -8.75
N TRP A 177 6.99 -1.79 -9.37
CA TRP A 177 7.10 -1.67 -10.83
C TRP A 177 6.37 -2.80 -11.56
N LYS A 178 6.53 -4.06 -11.11
CA LYS A 178 5.79 -5.20 -11.68
C LYS A 178 4.28 -5.04 -11.58
N LEU A 179 3.79 -4.60 -10.41
CA LEU A 179 2.36 -4.33 -10.19
C LEU A 179 1.85 -3.21 -11.09
N VAL A 180 2.61 -2.12 -11.24
CA VAL A 180 2.28 -0.98 -12.10
C VAL A 180 2.31 -1.38 -13.58
N ASP A 181 3.24 -2.22 -14.00
CA ASP A 181 3.29 -2.73 -15.38
C ASP A 181 2.09 -3.63 -15.69
N ALA A 182 1.71 -4.53 -14.77
CA ALA A 182 0.49 -5.32 -14.89
C ALA A 182 -0.75 -4.43 -14.96
N TYR A 183 -0.85 -3.41 -14.08
CA TYR A 183 -1.93 -2.44 -14.10
C TYR A 183 -2.02 -1.70 -15.44
N ARG A 184 -0.87 -1.20 -15.95
CA ARG A 184 -0.79 -0.50 -17.22
C ARG A 184 -1.26 -1.37 -18.39
N LYS A 185 -0.87 -2.65 -18.41
CA LYS A 185 -1.27 -3.62 -19.43
C LYS A 185 -2.77 -3.89 -19.42
N ALA A 186 -3.39 -3.95 -18.24
CA ALA A 186 -4.82 -4.23 -18.10
C ALA A 186 -5.73 -3.01 -18.27
N PHE A 187 -5.31 -1.85 -17.74
CA PHE A 187 -6.20 -0.69 -17.54
C PHE A 187 -5.68 0.61 -18.13
N THR A 188 -4.48 0.62 -18.71
CA THR A 188 -3.70 1.84 -18.99
C THR A 188 -3.35 2.62 -17.70
N LEU A 189 -2.59 3.72 -17.80
CA LEU A 189 -2.30 4.59 -16.64
C LEU A 189 -3.20 5.83 -16.57
N ARG A 190 -4.14 6.01 -17.51
CA ARG A 190 -4.88 7.27 -17.68
C ARG A 190 -5.79 7.62 -16.50
N ARG A 191 -6.32 6.60 -15.81
CA ARG A 191 -7.22 6.75 -14.65
C ARG A 191 -6.67 6.01 -13.42
N ALA A 192 -5.34 5.95 -13.30
CA ALA A 192 -4.70 5.33 -12.16
C ALA A 192 -5.14 6.02 -10.86
N HIS A 193 -5.55 5.21 -9.88
CA HIS A 193 -5.92 5.72 -8.57
C HIS A 193 -4.69 6.30 -7.87
N TYR A 194 -4.89 7.31 -7.02
CA TYR A 194 -3.83 8.01 -6.29
C TYR A 194 -2.84 7.06 -5.59
N GLY A 195 -3.33 5.96 -5.01
CA GLY A 195 -2.48 4.97 -4.34
C GLY A 195 -1.41 4.37 -5.25
N ILE A 196 -1.75 4.07 -6.51
CA ILE A 196 -0.80 3.52 -7.50
C ILE A 196 0.22 4.60 -7.89
N SER A 197 -0.23 5.84 -8.10
CA SER A 197 0.64 6.96 -8.42
C SER A 197 1.63 7.25 -7.29
N TYR A 198 1.17 7.22 -6.03
CA TYR A 198 2.02 7.41 -4.86
C TYR A 198 3.03 6.27 -4.69
N ALA A 199 2.60 5.01 -4.82
CA ALA A 199 3.50 3.86 -4.80
C ALA A 199 4.59 3.97 -5.88
N THR A 200 4.19 4.38 -7.10
CA THR A 200 5.13 4.60 -8.21
C THR A 200 6.14 5.68 -7.88
N TYR A 201 5.68 6.81 -7.30
CA TYR A 201 6.57 7.89 -6.85
C TYR A 201 7.59 7.38 -5.82
N CYS A 202 7.16 6.63 -4.79
CA CYS A 202 8.05 6.03 -3.80
C CYS A 202 9.08 5.09 -4.43
N ALA A 203 8.64 4.23 -5.36
CA ALA A 203 9.54 3.31 -6.06
C ALA A 203 10.58 4.03 -6.92
N VAL A 204 10.17 5.07 -7.66
CA VAL A 204 11.09 5.90 -8.45
C VAL A 204 12.08 6.62 -7.54
N LEU A 205 11.62 7.17 -6.41
CA LEU A 205 12.49 7.84 -5.45
C LEU A 205 13.60 6.91 -4.95
N VAL A 206 13.26 5.68 -4.58
CA VAL A 206 14.25 4.66 -4.16
C VAL A 206 15.26 4.36 -5.27
N MET A 207 14.80 4.24 -6.52
CA MET A 207 15.65 3.88 -7.66
C MET A 207 16.62 5.00 -8.08
N LEU A 208 16.35 6.24 -7.67
CA LEU A 208 17.19 7.40 -7.94
C LEU A 208 18.24 7.66 -6.85
N GLN A 209 18.12 7.02 -5.68
CA GLN A 209 19.04 7.14 -4.54
C GLN A 209 20.23 6.19 -4.66
#